data_AF-A0A7I7MUP8-F1
#
_entry.id   AF-A0A7I7MUP8-F1
#
_cell.length_a   1.000
_cell.length_b   1.000
_cell.length_c   1.000
_cell.angle_alpha   90.00
_cell.angle_beta   90.00
_cell.angle_gamma   90.00
#
_symmetry.space_group_name_H-M   'P 1'
#
loop_
_entity.id
_entity.type
_entity.pdbx_description
1 polymer ?
#
loop_
_entity_poly.entity_id
_entity_poly.type
_entity_poly.pdbx_seq_one_letter_code
_entity_poly.pdbx_strand_id
1 'polypeptide(L)' 'MLGIDSAQHRLARAGAVAALSVVDLLICGTAVARGLVVLHDDADYELAGRHLPDVTARRVA' A
#
# COMPACT_ATOMS: atom_id res chain seq x y z
N MET A 1 -3.35 12.22 -2.27
CA MET A 1 -2.01 11.69 -2.63
C MET A 1 -1.43 11.05 -1.38
N LEU A 2 -1.16 9.74 -1.42
CA LEU A 2 -0.71 8.99 -0.25
C LEU A 2 0.77 9.32 0.01
N GLY A 3 1.08 10.13 1.03
CA GLY A 3 2.47 10.47 1.37
C GLY A 3 3.15 9.31 2.11
N ILE A 4 4.41 9.02 1.76
CA ILE A 4 5.20 7.90 2.33
C ILE A 4 5.20 7.91 3.86
N ASP A 5 5.50 9.06 4.48
CA ASP A 5 5.51 9.19 5.94
C ASP A 5 4.13 8.95 6.55
N SER A 6 3.07 9.43 5.89
CA SER A 6 1.69 9.22 6.36
C SER A 6 1.24 7.76 6.22
N ALA A 7 1.80 7.03 5.27
CA ALA A 7 1.52 5.61 5.03
C ALA A 7 2.23 4.75 6.06
N GLN A 8 3.53 4.98 6.24
CA GLN A 8 4.34 4.30 7.25
C GLN A 8 3.81 4.59 8.66
N HIS A 9 3.40 5.82 8.95
CA HIS A 9 2.78 6.14 10.22
C HIS A 9 1.47 5.38 10.46
N ARG A 10 0.60 5.26 9.43
CA ARG A 10 -0.66 4.52 9.52
C ARG A 10 -0.43 3.02 9.74
N LEU A 11 0.49 2.43 8.98
CA LEU A 11 0.88 1.02 9.14
C LEU A 11 1.49 0.77 10.51
N ALA A 12 2.37 1.68 10.96
CA ALA A 12 3.01 1.57 12.26
C ALA A 12 2.00 1.60 13.42
N ARG A 13 1.01 2.50 13.36
CA ARG A 13 -0.07 2.57 14.34
C ARG A 13 -0.96 1.32 14.35
N ALA A 14 -1.05 0.61 13.24
CA ALA A 14 -1.78 -0.64 13.13
C ALA A 14 -0.94 -1.87 13.55
N GLY A 15 0.31 -1.69 13.99
CA GLY A 15 1.23 -2.78 14.29
C GLY A 15 1.79 -3.49 13.04
N ALA A 16 1.55 -2.92 11.86
CA ALA A 16 2.03 -3.42 10.56
C ALA A 16 3.34 -2.73 10.14
N VAL A 17 4.18 -2.34 11.12
CA VAL A 17 5.50 -1.75 10.85
C VAL A 17 6.30 -2.72 9.98
N ALA A 18 6.95 -2.20 8.93
CA ALA A 18 7.79 -2.93 7.98
C ALA A 18 7.08 -3.84 6.95
N ALA A 19 5.75 -3.80 6.85
CA ALA A 19 5.02 -4.57 5.84
C ALA A 19 5.12 -4.01 4.40
N LEU A 20 5.67 -2.82 4.20
CA LEU A 20 5.80 -2.22 2.86
C LEU A 20 7.17 -1.57 2.75
N SER A 21 7.95 -2.00 1.75
CA SER A 21 9.22 -1.36 1.42
C SER A 21 8.98 0.03 0.80
N VAL A 22 10.05 0.82 0.64
CA VAL A 22 9.97 2.10 -0.10
C VAL A 22 9.44 1.89 -1.52
N VAL A 23 9.82 0.78 -2.18
CA VAL A 23 9.37 0.48 -3.55
C VAL A 23 7.85 0.25 -3.56
N ASP A 24 7.33 -0.49 -2.58
CA ASP A 24 5.89 -0.78 -2.53
C ASP A 24 5.05 0.45 -2.24
N LEU A 25 5.57 1.36 -1.41
CA LEU A 25 4.93 2.66 -1.17
C LEU A 25 4.91 3.53 -2.43
N LEU A 26 5.96 3.50 -3.24
CA LEU A 26 6.01 4.24 -4.51
C LEU A 26 5.02 3.65 -5.54
N ILE A 27 4.91 2.32 -5.59
CA ILE A 27 3.91 1.62 -6.42
C ILE A 27 2.50 2.03 -5.98
N CYS A 28 2.19 1.92 -4.68
CA CYS A 28 0.90 2.32 -4.13
C CYS A 28 0.60 3.80 -4.41
N GLY A 29 1.56 4.70 -4.16
CA GLY A 29 1.42 6.13 -4.39
C GLY A 29 1.16 6.47 -5.86
N THR A 30 1.86 5.80 -6.77
CA THR A 30 1.65 5.94 -8.22
C THR A 30 0.27 5.44 -8.63
N ALA A 31 -0.15 4.28 -8.13
CA ALA A 31 -1.46 3.72 -8.42
C ALA A 31 -2.59 4.67 -7.97
N VAL A 32 -2.51 5.17 -6.74
CA VAL A 32 -3.45 6.18 -6.21
C VAL A 32 -3.46 7.43 -7.08
N ALA A 33 -2.28 7.96 -7.42
CA ALA A 33 -2.17 9.19 -8.22
C ALA A 33 -2.72 9.04 -9.65
N ARG A 34 -2.81 7.82 -10.16
CA ARG A 34 -3.25 7.51 -11.52
C ARG A 34 -4.60 6.77 -11.59
N GLY A 35 -5.25 6.55 -10.45
CA GLY A 35 -6.51 5.80 -10.39
C GLY A 35 -6.39 4.35 -10.86
N LEU A 36 -5.26 3.69 -10.58
CA LEU A 36 -4.97 2.32 -11.00
C LEU A 36 -5.21 1.32 -9.86
N VAL A 37 -5.42 0.06 -10.23
CA VAL A 37 -5.45 -1.09 -9.31
C VAL A 37 -4.10 -1.78 -9.34
N VAL A 38 -3.50 -2.04 -8.17
CA VAL A 38 -2.28 -2.83 -8.08
C VAL A 38 -2.63 -4.31 -8.20
N LEU A 39 -2.08 -4.98 -9.22
CA LEU A 39 -2.16 -6.44 -9.35
C LEU A 39 -0.95 -7.05 -8.67
N HIS A 40 -1.15 -8.00 -7.76
CA HIS A 40 -0.06 -8.57 -6.96
C HIS A 40 -0.27 -10.05 -6.63
N ASP A 41 0.80 -10.77 -6.29
CA ASP A 41 0.74 -12.02 -5.54
C ASP A 41 1.35 -11.88 -4.12
N ASP A 42 1.97 -10.74 -3.84
CA ASP A 42 2.63 -10.44 -2.58
C ASP A 42 1.60 -10.12 -1.48
N ALA A 43 1.74 -10.75 -0.32
CA ALA A 43 0.84 -10.58 0.82
C ALA A 43 0.89 -9.17 1.42
N ASP A 44 1.98 -8.44 1.19
CA ASP A 44 2.16 -7.08 1.72
C ASP A 44 1.13 -6.08 1.15
N TYR A 45 0.67 -6.28 -0.09
CA TYR A 45 -0.41 -5.48 -0.67
C TYR A 45 -1.79 -5.79 -0.09
N GLU A 46 -1.98 -6.94 0.56
CA GLU A 46 -3.22 -7.19 1.33
C GLU A 46 -3.25 -6.37 2.63
N LEU A 47 -2.10 -6.14 3.25
CA LEU A 47 -1.97 -5.22 4.37
C LEU A 47 -2.15 -3.77 3.89
N ALA A 48 -1.58 -3.43 2.73
CA ALA A 48 -1.78 -2.13 2.10
C ALA A 48 -3.27 -1.83 1.89
N GLY A 49 -4.02 -2.73 1.25
CA GLY A 49 -5.46 -2.55 1.01
C GLY A 49 -6.30 -2.46 2.29
N ARG A 50 -5.84 -3.07 3.40
CA ARG A 50 -6.53 -3.00 4.70
C ARG A 50 -6.28 -1.69 5.45
N HIS A 51 -5.08 -1.13 5.36
CA HIS A 51 -4.66 0.00 6.20
C HIS A 51 -4.50 1.32 5.45
N LEU A 52 -4.39 1.27 4.11
CA LEU A 52 -4.24 2.43 3.24
C LEU A 52 -5.52 2.54 2.37
N PRO A 53 -6.56 3.26 2.82
CA PRO A 53 -7.90 3.20 2.24
C PRO A 53 -7.99 3.69 0.79
N ASP A 54 -7.02 4.48 0.34
CA ASP A 54 -6.98 4.95 -1.05
C ASP A 54 -6.35 3.91 -1.98
N VAL A 55 -5.65 2.90 -1.45
CA VAL A 55 -4.99 1.86 -2.23
C VAL A 55 -5.99 0.77 -2.59
N THR A 56 -6.20 0.56 -3.89
CA THR A 56 -6.95 -0.60 -4.40
C THR A 56 -5.96 -1.64 -4.92
N ALA A 57 -5.97 -2.83 -4.33
CA ALA A 57 -5.12 -3.94 -4.71
C ALA A 57 -5.95 -5.19 -5.00
N ARG A 58 -5.53 -6.00 -5.99
CA ARG A 58 -6.19 -7.24 -6.37
C ARG A 58 -5.16 -8.35 -6.54
N ARG A 59 -5.36 -9.46 -5.82
CA ARG A 59 -4.56 -10.67 -5.97
C ARG A 59 -4.78 -11.32 -7.35
N VAL A 60 -3.71 -11.77 -7.99
CA VAL A 60 -3.75 -12.39 -9.35
C VAL A 60 -3.13 -13.79 -9.41
N ALA A 61 -3.18 -14.53 -8.30
CA ALA A 61 -2.72 -15.93 -8.22
C ALA A 61 -3.28 -16.83 -9.34
#